data_AF-A0A0E9NG17-F1
#
_entry.id   AF-A0A0E9NG17-F1
#
_cell.length_a   1.000
_cell.length_b   1.000
_cell.length_c   1.000
_cell.angle_alpha   90.00
_cell.angle_beta   90.00
_cell.angle_gamma   90.00
#
_symmetry.space_group_name_H-M   'P 1'
#
loop_
_entity.id
_entity.type
_entity.pdbx_description
1 polymer ?
#
loop_
_entity_poly.entity_id
_entity_poly.type
_entity_poly.pdbx_seq_one_letter_code
_entity_poly.pdbx_strand_id
1 'polypeptide(L)'
;MKAFFNSMRGHPTGGHDYVTVAHGKDRYHFEFPDDSIDQGEVTVAQVKRKCAEASGCDLDRINLLFGGTSLKKPDATLAQANIRSGSKILMMASKATPQAPPKAPTPTPKAVPPTPKTPSEQIDHYLNETNTLYLPAINAFCSNPPSDEKKRKDTHLRLSETILGRLLMFDGIDVSEDGTGALRQKRKDAVKYTQGLLDRLDRAVKGKKESEGGEVDGTETQA
;
A
#
# COMPACT_ATOMS: atom_id res chain seq x y z
N MET A 1 -13.84 -30.79 -2.67
CA MET A 1 -12.94 -31.90 -2.32
C MET A 1 -11.82 -31.93 -3.35
N LYS A 2 -10.56 -32.09 -2.89
CA LYS A 2 -9.28 -32.15 -3.63
C LYS A 2 -8.70 -30.78 -4.07
N ALA A 3 -7.45 -30.41 -3.79
CA ALA A 3 -6.31 -31.20 -3.33
C ALA A 3 -5.41 -30.42 -2.35
N PHE A 4 -5.24 -31.01 -1.17
CA PHE A 4 -4.03 -30.88 -0.36
C PHE A 4 -2.88 -31.54 -1.13
N PHE A 5 -1.76 -30.86 -1.35
CA PHE A 5 -0.46 -31.52 -1.42
C PHE A 5 0.68 -30.54 -1.14
N ASN A 6 1.05 -30.44 0.13
CA ASN A 6 2.44 -30.19 0.49
C ASN A 6 3.18 -31.51 0.29
N SER A 7 4.06 -31.60 -0.72
CA SER A 7 5.07 -32.65 -0.77
C SER A 7 6.30 -32.23 -1.56
N MET A 8 7.40 -32.81 -1.10
CA MET A 8 8.79 -32.59 -1.45
C MET A 8 9.10 -32.92 -2.92
N ARG A 9 10.18 -32.27 -3.39
CA ARG A 9 11.17 -32.75 -4.38
C ARG A 9 10.69 -33.81 -5.38
N GLY A 10 10.58 -33.38 -6.63
CA GLY A 10 10.70 -34.25 -7.79
C GLY A 10 10.96 -33.37 -9.00
N HIS A 11 12.21 -33.34 -9.45
CA HIS A 11 12.55 -32.90 -10.81
C HIS A 11 12.28 -34.10 -11.72
N PRO A 12 11.24 -34.10 -12.57
CA PRO A 12 11.17 -35.08 -13.65
C PRO A 12 12.08 -34.58 -14.79
N THR A 13 13.17 -35.30 -14.99
CA THR A 13 13.95 -35.26 -16.23
C THR A 13 13.10 -35.82 -17.36
N GLY A 14 12.46 -34.92 -18.11
CA GLY A 14 11.85 -35.13 -19.42
C GLY A 14 11.76 -33.74 -20.03
N GLY A 15 12.16 -33.56 -21.28
CA GLY A 15 12.42 -32.24 -21.89
C GLY A 15 11.22 -31.28 -21.99
N HIS A 16 10.14 -31.52 -21.26
CA HIS A 16 8.96 -30.69 -21.24
C HIS A 16 9.25 -29.36 -20.54
N ASP A 17 9.01 -28.29 -21.27
CA ASP A 17 9.11 -26.93 -20.77
C ASP A 17 7.97 -26.66 -19.77
N TYR A 18 8.29 -26.29 -18.54
CA TYR A 18 7.26 -25.97 -17.53
C TYR A 18 7.44 -24.56 -16.96
N VAL A 19 6.33 -23.92 -16.61
CA VAL A 19 6.29 -22.59 -16.00
C VAL A 19 5.38 -22.62 -14.78
N THR A 20 5.86 -22.05 -13.67
CA THR A 20 5.04 -21.88 -12.47
C THR A 20 4.57 -20.44 -12.38
N VAL A 21 3.25 -20.23 -12.42
CA VAL A 21 2.63 -18.91 -12.22
C VAL A 21 2.05 -18.83 -10.81
N ALA A 22 2.63 -17.99 -9.97
CA ALA A 22 2.16 -17.73 -8.62
C ALA A 22 1.21 -16.52 -8.61
N HIS A 23 -0.06 -16.73 -8.29
CA HIS A 23 -1.09 -15.70 -8.15
C HIS A 23 -1.45 -15.52 -6.68
N GLY A 24 -0.83 -14.52 -6.02
CA GLY A 24 -1.04 -14.28 -4.59
C GLY A 24 -0.70 -15.50 -3.73
N LYS A 25 -1.73 -16.21 -3.25
CA LYS A 25 -1.60 -17.43 -2.45
C LYS A 25 -1.66 -18.72 -3.28
N ASP A 26 -2.17 -18.65 -4.50
CA ASP A 26 -2.31 -19.77 -5.42
C ASP A 26 -1.09 -19.90 -6.33
N ARG A 27 -0.75 -21.13 -6.71
CA ARG A 27 0.33 -21.41 -7.66
C ARG A 27 -0.17 -22.38 -8.72
N TYR A 28 -0.12 -21.94 -9.96
CA TYR A 28 -0.51 -22.70 -11.14
C TYR A 28 0.75 -23.22 -11.82
N HIS A 29 0.77 -24.51 -12.10
CA HIS A 29 1.83 -25.17 -12.86
C HIS A 29 1.31 -25.41 -14.28
N PHE A 30 2.01 -24.88 -15.28
CA PHE A 30 1.69 -25.11 -16.68
C PHE A 30 2.84 -25.88 -17.32
N GLU A 31 2.52 -27.06 -17.83
CA GLU A 31 3.42 -27.91 -18.61
C GLU A 31 3.16 -27.67 -20.09
N PHE A 32 4.22 -27.43 -20.84
CA PHE A 32 4.22 -27.21 -22.27
C PHE A 32 5.15 -28.23 -22.95
N PRO A 33 4.94 -28.53 -24.25
CA PRO A 33 5.85 -29.34 -25.02
C PRO A 33 7.26 -28.72 -25.06
N ASP A 34 8.25 -29.58 -25.25
CA ASP A 34 9.68 -29.25 -25.37
C ASP A 34 9.89 -28.08 -26.38
N ASP A 35 10.73 -27.10 -26.02
CA ASP A 35 11.07 -25.89 -26.77
C ASP A 35 9.91 -24.89 -27.06
N SER A 36 8.68 -25.13 -26.62
CA SER A 36 7.55 -24.23 -26.91
C SER A 36 7.73 -22.82 -26.30
N ILE A 37 8.49 -22.72 -25.21
CA ILE A 37 8.79 -21.42 -24.58
C ILE A 37 9.87 -20.69 -25.37
N ASP A 38 10.92 -21.38 -25.81
CA ASP A 38 12.07 -20.79 -26.52
C ASP A 38 11.73 -20.45 -27.98
N GLN A 39 10.90 -21.27 -28.63
CA GLN A 39 10.30 -21.00 -29.96
C GLN A 39 9.34 -19.79 -29.95
N GLY A 40 8.97 -19.28 -28.76
CA GLY A 40 8.05 -18.15 -28.63
C GLY A 40 6.60 -18.49 -28.96
N GLU A 41 6.24 -19.78 -28.98
CA GLU A 41 4.88 -20.26 -29.21
C GLU A 41 3.95 -19.81 -28.07
N VAL A 42 4.52 -19.73 -26.86
CA VAL A 42 3.83 -19.24 -25.66
C VAL A 42 4.09 -17.74 -25.46
N THR A 43 3.04 -16.95 -25.63
CA THR A 43 3.07 -15.48 -25.43
C THR A 43 2.57 -15.07 -24.06
N VAL A 44 3.00 -13.89 -23.60
CA VAL A 44 2.45 -13.27 -22.39
C VAL A 44 0.94 -13.15 -22.49
N ALA A 45 0.38 -12.80 -23.65
CA ALA A 45 -1.07 -12.75 -23.85
C ALA A 45 -1.78 -14.11 -23.64
N GLN A 46 -1.21 -15.21 -24.13
CA GLN A 46 -1.78 -16.55 -23.91
C GLN A 46 -1.70 -16.99 -22.45
N VAL A 47 -0.56 -16.77 -21.79
CA VAL A 47 -0.40 -17.05 -20.34
C VAL A 47 -1.34 -16.17 -19.53
N LYS A 48 -1.41 -14.88 -19.85
CA LYS A 48 -2.34 -13.93 -19.21
C LYS A 48 -3.79 -14.39 -19.36
N ARG A 49 -4.18 -14.93 -20.53
CA ARG A 49 -5.54 -15.47 -20.78
C ARG A 49 -5.82 -16.73 -19.97
N LYS A 50 -4.91 -17.71 -19.97
CA LYS A 50 -5.05 -18.91 -19.13
C LYS A 50 -5.07 -18.57 -17.65
N CYS A 51 -4.26 -17.62 -17.21
CA CYS A 51 -4.21 -17.17 -15.83
C CYS A 51 -5.43 -16.34 -15.44
N ALA A 52 -5.94 -15.49 -16.33
CA ALA A 52 -7.19 -14.75 -16.18
C ALA A 52 -8.37 -15.72 -15.99
N GLU A 53 -8.46 -16.75 -16.83
CA GLU A 53 -9.48 -17.79 -16.75
C GLU A 53 -9.34 -18.63 -15.47
N ALA A 54 -8.14 -19.09 -15.14
CA ALA A 54 -7.89 -19.92 -13.95
C ALA A 54 -8.03 -19.16 -12.62
N SER A 55 -7.75 -17.85 -12.63
CA SER A 55 -7.83 -16.99 -11.44
C SER A 55 -9.12 -16.14 -11.38
N GLY A 56 -9.94 -16.17 -12.42
CA GLY A 56 -11.14 -15.33 -12.54
C GLY A 56 -10.85 -13.82 -12.55
N CYS A 57 -9.71 -13.39 -13.09
CA CYS A 57 -9.26 -12.00 -13.09
C CYS A 57 -9.20 -11.41 -14.51
N ASP A 58 -9.40 -10.10 -14.67
CA ASP A 58 -9.41 -9.46 -15.99
C ASP A 58 -8.02 -9.37 -16.64
N LEU A 59 -7.95 -9.75 -17.94
CA LEU A 59 -6.76 -9.66 -18.79
C LEU A 59 -6.04 -8.31 -18.72
N ASP A 60 -6.75 -7.20 -18.55
CA ASP A 60 -6.13 -5.87 -18.56
C ASP A 60 -5.43 -5.53 -17.23
N ARG A 61 -5.92 -6.09 -16.12
CA ARG A 61 -5.50 -5.77 -14.75
C ARG A 61 -4.50 -6.75 -14.15
N ILE A 62 -4.09 -7.71 -14.94
CA ILE A 62 -3.08 -8.71 -14.57
C ILE A 62 -1.70 -8.18 -14.95
N ASN A 63 -0.82 -8.02 -13.97
CA ASN A 63 0.59 -7.76 -14.17
C ASN A 63 1.40 -9.04 -13.91
N LEU A 64 2.19 -9.47 -14.88
CA LEU A 64 3.07 -10.63 -14.75
C LEU A 64 4.47 -10.12 -14.43
N LEU A 65 5.14 -10.75 -13.47
CA LEU A 65 6.45 -10.35 -12.98
C LEU A 65 7.36 -11.56 -13.00
N PHE A 66 8.53 -11.46 -13.62
CA PHE A 66 9.50 -12.53 -13.69
C PHE A 66 10.91 -11.99 -13.42
N GLY A 67 11.62 -12.59 -12.47
CA GLY A 67 13.00 -12.19 -12.13
C GLY A 67 13.14 -10.70 -11.74
N GLY A 68 12.08 -10.07 -11.23
CA GLY A 68 12.06 -8.63 -10.91
C GLY A 68 11.61 -7.72 -12.07
N THR A 69 11.42 -8.27 -13.27
CA THR A 69 10.92 -7.52 -14.44
C THR A 69 9.41 -7.67 -14.56
N SER A 70 8.67 -6.56 -14.69
CA SER A 70 7.24 -6.58 -14.98
C SER A 70 6.99 -6.72 -16.47
N LEU A 71 6.40 -7.83 -16.88
CA LEU A 71 5.92 -8.11 -18.22
C LEU A 71 4.57 -7.45 -18.43
N LYS A 72 4.62 -6.17 -18.79
CA LYS A 72 3.43 -5.37 -19.11
C LYS A 72 3.01 -5.46 -20.58
N LYS A 73 3.87 -6.03 -21.45
CA LYS A 73 3.63 -6.07 -22.90
C LYS A 73 2.85 -7.34 -23.28
N PRO A 74 1.66 -7.23 -23.88
CA PRO A 74 0.90 -8.40 -24.34
C PRO A 74 1.60 -9.12 -25.51
N ASP A 75 2.37 -8.41 -26.31
CA ASP A 75 3.10 -8.94 -27.48
C ASP A 75 4.47 -9.55 -27.16
N ALA A 76 4.92 -9.49 -25.90
CA ALA A 76 6.18 -10.12 -25.53
C ALA A 76 6.00 -11.64 -25.45
N THR A 77 6.91 -12.40 -26.04
CA THR A 77 6.99 -13.85 -25.82
C THR A 77 7.66 -14.14 -24.48
N LEU A 78 7.40 -15.32 -23.91
CA LEU A 78 8.10 -15.75 -22.69
C LEU A 78 9.63 -15.75 -22.92
N ALA A 79 10.09 -16.26 -24.07
CA ALA A 79 11.49 -16.21 -24.49
C ALA A 79 12.09 -14.79 -24.43
N GLN A 80 11.38 -13.79 -24.96
CA GLN A 80 11.81 -12.38 -25.00
C GLN A 80 11.87 -11.74 -23.62
N ALA A 81 11.02 -12.18 -22.69
CA ALA A 81 11.06 -11.75 -21.31
C ALA A 81 12.09 -12.49 -20.45
N ASN A 82 12.97 -13.25 -21.10
CA ASN A 82 13.99 -14.09 -20.47
C ASN A 82 13.40 -15.21 -19.60
N ILE A 83 12.14 -15.56 -19.83
CA ILE A 83 11.47 -16.68 -19.17
C ILE A 83 11.86 -17.94 -19.94
N ARG A 84 12.48 -18.87 -19.21
CA ARG A 84 12.88 -20.19 -19.71
C ARG A 84 12.14 -21.29 -18.96
N SER A 85 12.28 -22.54 -19.37
CA SER A 85 11.74 -23.66 -18.60
C SER A 85 12.22 -23.65 -17.14
N GLY A 86 11.31 -24.00 -16.23
CA GLY A 86 11.53 -23.90 -14.78
C GLY A 86 11.36 -22.50 -14.19
N SER A 87 10.98 -21.52 -15.00
CA SER A 87 10.80 -20.14 -14.57
C SER A 87 9.57 -19.93 -13.69
N LYS A 88 9.75 -19.15 -12.63
CA LYS A 88 8.68 -18.74 -11.72
C LYS A 88 8.17 -17.34 -12.03
N ILE A 89 6.98 -17.27 -12.59
CA ILE A 89 6.27 -16.03 -12.87
C ILE A 89 5.38 -15.69 -11.68
N LEU A 90 5.35 -14.43 -11.28
CA LEU A 90 4.46 -13.87 -10.28
C LEU A 90 3.35 -13.10 -11.00
N MET A 91 2.12 -13.50 -10.79
CA MET A 91 0.92 -12.83 -11.29
C MET A 91 0.36 -11.94 -10.18
N MET A 92 0.21 -10.66 -10.48
CA MET A 92 -0.47 -9.70 -9.64
C MET A 92 -1.72 -9.20 -10.38
N ALA A 93 -2.90 -9.67 -9.97
CA ALA A 93 -4.15 -9.06 -10.40
C ALA A 93 -4.53 -7.97 -9.39
N SER A 94 -4.64 -6.72 -9.84
CA SER A 94 -5.24 -5.69 -9.01
C SER A 94 -6.76 -5.83 -9.07
N LYS A 95 -7.35 -6.36 -7.99
CA LYS A 95 -8.81 -6.32 -7.77
C LYS A 95 -9.24 -4.88 -7.44
N ALA A 96 -9.15 -3.99 -8.42
CA ALA A 96 -9.76 -2.68 -8.31
C ALA A 96 -11.27 -2.87 -8.45
N THR A 97 -11.99 -2.55 -7.38
CA THR A 97 -13.44 -2.34 -7.39
C THR A 97 -13.84 -1.48 -8.59
N PRO A 98 -14.94 -1.82 -9.29
CA PRO A 98 -15.49 -0.95 -10.32
C PRO A 98 -16.11 0.27 -9.63
N GLN A 99 -15.44 1.42 -9.69
CA GLN A 99 -16.12 2.70 -9.59
C GLN A 99 -16.00 3.41 -10.95
N ALA A 100 -17.16 3.87 -11.41
CA ALA A 100 -17.56 4.16 -12.78
C ALA A 100 -16.77 5.29 -13.49
N PRO A 101 -16.86 5.39 -14.84
CA PRO A 101 -16.05 6.26 -15.72
C PRO A 101 -16.74 7.62 -16.00
N PRO A 102 -16.33 8.41 -17.02
CA PRO A 102 -15.14 9.26 -17.12
C PRO A 102 -15.52 10.74 -17.32
N LYS A 103 -14.64 11.70 -16.95
CA LYS A 103 -14.72 13.07 -17.49
C LYS A 103 -13.37 13.58 -17.98
N ALA A 104 -13.20 13.35 -19.28
CA ALA A 104 -12.61 14.23 -20.29
C ALA A 104 -11.10 14.60 -20.24
N PRO A 105 -10.51 14.85 -21.41
CA PRO A 105 -9.09 14.66 -21.69
C PRO A 105 -8.32 15.99 -21.70
N THR A 106 -7.05 15.97 -21.27
CA THR A 106 -6.04 16.93 -21.74
C THR A 106 -4.65 16.29 -21.71
N PRO A 107 -3.75 16.70 -22.63
CA PRO A 107 -2.71 15.87 -23.19
C PRO A 107 -1.51 15.69 -22.25
N THR A 108 -0.87 14.53 -22.43
CA THR A 108 0.45 14.08 -21.93
C THR A 108 1.38 15.14 -21.33
N PRO A 109 2.12 14.75 -20.27
CA PRO A 109 3.56 14.66 -20.45
C PRO A 109 4.08 13.23 -20.29
N LYS A 110 5.10 12.97 -21.10
CA LYS A 110 5.93 11.78 -21.21
C LYS A 110 6.22 11.12 -19.86
N ALA A 111 6.17 9.79 -19.90
CA ALA A 111 6.77 8.90 -18.92
C ALA A 111 8.17 9.37 -18.52
N VAL A 112 8.36 9.66 -17.23
CA VAL A 112 9.66 9.63 -16.58
C VAL A 112 9.83 8.30 -15.85
N PRO A 113 11.04 7.70 -15.91
CA PRO A 113 11.37 6.37 -15.37
C PRO A 113 11.22 6.31 -13.83
N PRO A 114 11.26 5.11 -13.20
CA PRO A 114 11.18 5.02 -11.75
C PRO A 114 12.44 5.67 -11.16
N THR A 115 12.29 6.88 -10.63
CA THR A 115 13.40 7.69 -10.08
C THR A 115 12.97 8.34 -8.75
N PRO A 116 13.92 8.73 -7.89
CA PRO A 116 13.77 8.86 -6.44
C PRO A 116 12.61 9.77 -6.04
N LYS A 117 11.90 9.39 -4.96
CA LYS A 117 10.77 10.13 -4.39
C LYS A 117 11.10 11.62 -4.38
N THR A 118 10.48 12.39 -5.27
CA THR A 118 10.67 13.84 -5.33
C THR A 118 10.27 14.48 -3.99
N PRO A 119 10.79 15.66 -3.61
CA PRO A 119 10.37 16.34 -2.39
C PRO A 119 8.84 16.48 -2.26
N SER A 120 8.15 16.72 -3.38
CA SER A 120 6.69 16.70 -3.46
C SER A 120 6.07 15.37 -3.06
N GLU A 121 6.57 14.26 -3.62
CA GLU A 121 6.06 12.92 -3.34
C GLU A 121 6.41 12.48 -1.92
N GLN A 122 7.54 12.92 -1.37
CA GLN A 122 7.88 12.68 0.03
C GLN A 122 6.87 13.37 0.96
N ILE A 123 6.53 14.63 0.69
CA ILE A 123 5.49 15.34 1.44
C ILE A 123 4.15 14.60 1.34
N ASP A 124 3.72 14.22 0.13
CA ASP A 124 2.45 13.51 -0.06
C ASP A 124 2.43 12.15 0.62
N HIS A 125 3.55 11.41 0.56
CA HIS A 125 3.69 10.11 1.18
C HIS A 125 3.55 10.18 2.70
N TYR A 126 4.28 11.09 3.35
CA TYR A 126 4.19 11.25 4.81
C TYR A 126 2.83 11.79 5.26
N LEU A 127 2.20 12.66 4.47
CA LEU A 127 0.82 13.11 4.74
C LEU A 127 -0.15 11.93 4.66
N ASN A 128 -0.05 11.12 3.60
CA ASN A 128 -0.92 9.97 3.43
C ASN A 128 -0.71 8.93 4.54
N GLU A 129 0.53 8.61 4.92
CA GLU A 129 0.80 7.74 6.07
C GLU A 129 0.21 8.30 7.36
N THR A 130 0.36 9.61 7.60
CA THR A 130 -0.20 10.27 8.78
C THR A 130 -1.72 10.13 8.82
N ASN A 131 -2.39 10.34 7.70
CA ASN A 131 -3.84 10.22 7.56
C ASN A 131 -4.33 8.78 7.67
N THR A 132 -3.56 7.82 7.18
CA THR A 132 -3.99 6.42 7.14
C THR A 132 -3.77 5.74 8.49
N LEU A 133 -2.64 6.00 9.14
CA LEU A 133 -2.23 5.29 10.35
C LEU A 133 -2.66 6.00 11.63
N TYR A 134 -2.52 7.33 11.69
CA TYR A 134 -2.61 8.05 12.96
C TYR A 134 -3.91 8.85 13.09
N LEU A 135 -4.40 9.46 12.01
CA LEU A 135 -5.67 10.19 12.02
C LEU A 135 -6.86 9.39 12.62
N PRO A 136 -7.08 8.09 12.30
CA PRO A 136 -8.17 7.34 12.94
C PRO A 136 -7.97 7.19 14.44
N ALA A 137 -6.73 6.94 14.91
CA ALA A 137 -6.42 6.83 16.32
C ALA A 137 -6.61 8.16 17.07
N ILE A 138 -6.19 9.28 16.45
CA ILE A 138 -6.39 10.64 16.98
C ILE A 138 -7.87 10.97 17.05
N ASN A 139 -8.63 10.65 16.00
CA ASN A 139 -10.07 10.92 15.98
C ASN A 139 -10.82 10.09 17.01
N ALA A 140 -10.46 8.81 17.18
CA ALA A 140 -11.01 7.94 18.22
C ALA A 140 -10.69 8.47 19.62
N PHE A 141 -9.45 8.92 19.86
CA PHE A 141 -9.06 9.53 21.13
C PHE A 141 -9.79 10.85 21.41
N CYS A 142 -9.99 11.70 20.39
CA CYS A 142 -10.74 12.96 20.54
C CYS A 142 -12.23 12.73 20.79
N SER A 143 -12.82 11.73 20.12
CA SER A 143 -14.26 11.44 20.22
C SER A 143 -14.61 10.65 21.47
N ASN A 144 -13.75 9.71 21.86
CA ASN A 144 -13.94 8.87 23.03
C ASN A 144 -12.61 8.73 23.81
N PRO A 145 -12.20 9.80 24.53
CA PRO A 145 -10.96 9.75 25.31
C PRO A 145 -11.10 8.73 26.43
N PRO A 146 -10.08 7.86 26.66
CA PRO A 146 -10.11 6.86 27.71
C PRO A 146 -10.49 7.47 29.07
N SER A 147 -11.46 6.87 29.77
CA SER A 147 -11.86 7.35 31.10
C SER A 147 -10.73 7.19 32.12
N ASP A 148 -9.97 6.11 32.01
CA ASP A 148 -8.81 5.86 32.86
C ASP A 148 -7.68 6.88 32.62
N GLU A 149 -7.28 7.62 33.66
CA GLU A 149 -6.29 8.70 33.58
C GLU A 149 -4.93 8.20 33.06
N LYS A 150 -4.52 7.01 33.50
CA LYS A 150 -3.23 6.41 33.12
C LYS A 150 -3.22 6.02 31.64
N LYS A 151 -4.28 5.36 31.17
CA LYS A 151 -4.44 5.04 29.73
C LYS A 151 -4.57 6.28 28.86
N ARG A 152 -5.24 7.33 29.36
CA ARG A 152 -5.39 8.61 28.67
C ARG A 152 -4.03 9.27 28.46
N LYS A 153 -3.21 9.37 29.51
CA LYS A 153 -1.84 9.92 29.46
C LYS A 153 -0.91 9.07 28.58
N ASP A 154 -0.92 7.74 28.73
CA ASP A 154 -0.08 6.84 27.90
C ASP A 154 -0.45 6.93 26.42
N THR A 155 -1.74 6.94 26.08
CA THR A 155 -2.20 7.05 24.69
C THR A 155 -1.87 8.43 24.10
N HIS A 156 -2.10 9.51 24.87
CA HIS A 156 -1.74 10.87 24.47
C HIS A 156 -0.23 11.02 24.23
N LEU A 157 0.60 10.52 25.16
CA LEU A 157 2.05 10.55 25.02
C LEU A 157 2.52 9.79 23.76
N ARG A 158 2.04 8.56 23.57
CA ARG A 158 2.40 7.77 22.37
C ARG A 158 1.99 8.45 21.07
N LEU A 159 0.78 9.00 21.00
CA LEU A 159 0.30 9.68 19.80
C LEU A 159 1.05 11.00 19.56
N SER A 160 1.31 11.78 20.61
CA SER A 160 2.06 13.04 20.50
C SER A 160 3.51 12.81 20.07
N GLU A 161 4.24 11.88 20.69
CA GLU A 161 5.60 11.50 20.28
C GLU A 161 5.65 11.03 18.82
N THR A 162 4.68 10.22 18.41
CA THR A 162 4.59 9.71 17.03
C THR A 162 4.39 10.85 16.03
N ILE A 163 3.49 11.79 16.32
CA ILE A 163 3.20 12.92 15.44
C ILE A 163 4.37 13.93 15.41
N LEU A 164 5.03 14.17 16.54
CA LEU A 164 6.28 14.96 16.59
C LEU A 164 7.38 14.34 15.72
N GLY A 165 7.52 13.01 15.76
CA GLY A 165 8.43 12.29 14.87
C GLY A 165 8.10 12.51 13.39
N ARG A 166 6.82 12.63 13.02
CA ARG A 166 6.42 12.93 11.62
C ARG A 166 6.71 14.37 11.22
N LEU A 167 6.57 15.34 12.13
CA LEU A 167 6.97 16.72 11.88
C LEU A 167 8.47 16.83 11.54
N LEU A 168 9.33 16.08 12.24
CA LEU A 168 10.75 16.03 11.94
C LEU A 168 11.03 15.47 10.53
N MET A 169 10.26 14.45 10.12
CA MET A 169 10.36 13.89 8.76
C MET A 169 9.95 14.89 7.69
N PHE A 170 8.92 15.72 7.94
CA PHE A 170 8.54 16.80 7.02
C PHE A 170 9.60 17.89 6.94
N ASP A 171 10.22 18.27 8.07
CA ASP A 171 11.24 19.33 8.10
C ASP A 171 12.54 18.92 7.40
N GLY A 172 12.89 17.63 7.50
CA GLY A 172 14.05 17.03 6.81
C GLY A 172 13.92 16.93 5.29
N ILE A 173 12.78 17.29 4.69
CA ILE A 173 12.61 17.32 3.24
C ILE A 173 13.28 18.57 2.68
N ASP A 174 14.31 18.35 1.87
CA ASP A 174 14.98 19.43 1.15
C ASP A 174 14.08 19.94 0.01
N VAL A 175 13.63 21.19 0.17
CA VAL A 175 12.76 21.91 -0.78
C VAL A 175 13.47 23.15 -1.33
N SER A 176 14.80 23.22 -1.17
CA SER A 176 15.62 24.38 -1.54
C SER A 176 15.72 24.59 -3.05
N GLU A 177 15.53 23.53 -3.83
CA GLU A 177 15.60 23.53 -5.30
C GLU A 177 14.33 24.06 -5.98
N ASP A 178 13.28 24.40 -5.21
CA ASP A 178 12.04 24.93 -5.78
C ASP A 178 12.17 26.42 -6.10
N GLY A 179 12.50 26.73 -7.36
CA GLY A 179 12.57 28.09 -7.87
C GLY A 179 11.25 28.89 -7.82
N THR A 180 10.13 28.27 -7.43
CA THR A 180 8.78 28.87 -7.38
C THR A 180 8.23 29.07 -5.96
N GLY A 181 8.89 28.56 -4.92
CA GLY A 181 8.40 28.48 -3.55
C GLY A 181 7.23 27.52 -3.29
N ALA A 182 6.77 26.77 -4.29
CA ALA A 182 5.57 25.92 -4.20
C ALA A 182 5.79 24.71 -3.29
N LEU A 183 6.92 24.00 -3.42
CA LEU A 183 7.29 22.91 -2.52
C LEU A 183 7.47 23.37 -1.07
N ARG A 184 8.03 24.56 -0.86
CA ARG A 184 8.16 25.15 0.48
C ARG A 184 6.80 25.43 1.11
N GLN A 185 5.86 25.95 0.32
CA GLN A 185 4.49 26.18 0.76
C GLN A 185 3.80 24.84 1.06
N LYS A 186 3.93 23.84 0.19
CA LYS A 186 3.36 22.50 0.38
C LYS A 186 3.88 21.83 1.66
N ARG A 187 5.20 21.90 1.92
CA ARG A 187 5.81 21.43 3.17
C ARG A 187 5.24 22.15 4.38
N LYS A 188 5.09 23.48 4.29
CA LYS A 188 4.53 24.30 5.37
C LYS A 188 3.07 23.96 5.66
N ASP A 189 2.26 23.72 4.65
CA ASP A 189 0.86 23.31 4.81
C ASP A 189 0.76 21.91 5.41
N ALA A 190 1.63 20.98 5.01
CA ALA A 190 1.72 19.66 5.63
C ALA A 190 2.10 19.74 7.11
N VAL A 191 3.13 20.51 7.44
CA VAL A 191 3.57 20.77 8.83
C VAL A 191 2.44 21.36 9.65
N LYS A 192 1.75 22.40 9.15
CA LYS A 192 0.62 23.02 9.82
C LYS A 192 -0.54 22.04 10.06
N TYR A 193 -0.83 21.21 9.06
CA TYR A 193 -1.87 20.19 9.18
C TYR A 193 -1.54 19.20 10.30
N THR A 194 -0.31 18.68 10.32
CA THR A 194 0.17 17.75 11.34
C THR A 194 0.24 18.39 12.73
N GLN A 195 0.64 19.66 12.83
CA GLN A 195 0.57 20.43 14.08
C GLN A 195 -0.87 20.56 14.59
N GLY A 196 -1.83 20.82 13.71
CA GLY A 196 -3.25 20.86 14.09
C GLY A 196 -3.78 19.52 14.63
N LEU A 197 -3.15 18.39 14.31
CA LEU A 197 -3.49 17.10 14.92
C LEU A 197 -3.01 17.00 16.38
N LEU A 198 -1.84 17.57 16.71
CA LEU A 198 -1.36 17.67 18.09
C LEU A 198 -2.30 18.55 18.93
N ASP A 199 -2.67 19.73 18.41
CA ASP A 199 -3.59 20.64 19.11
C ASP A 199 -4.93 19.97 19.45
N ARG A 200 -5.42 19.10 18.56
CA ARG A 200 -6.64 18.30 18.80
C ARG A 200 -6.46 17.29 19.92
N LEU A 201 -5.32 16.60 19.97
CA LEU A 201 -4.98 15.67 21.06
C LEU A 201 -4.89 16.39 22.40
N ASP A 202 -4.21 17.54 22.44
CA ASP A 202 -4.03 18.33 23.66
C ASP A 202 -5.36 18.88 24.18
N ARG A 203 -6.22 19.36 23.28
CA ARG A 203 -7.56 19.84 23.64
C ARG A 203 -8.43 18.73 24.23
N ALA A 204 -8.35 17.52 23.69
CA ALA A 204 -9.11 16.37 24.20
C ALA A 204 -8.68 15.97 25.62
N VAL A 205 -7.39 16.11 25.97
CA VAL A 205 -6.89 15.86 27.33
C VAL A 205 -7.28 16.99 28.28
N LYS A 206 -7.13 18.25 27.85
CA LYS A 206 -7.44 19.42 28.68
C LYS A 206 -8.92 19.48 29.06
N GLY A 207 -9.83 19.19 28.12
CA GLY A 207 -11.28 19.28 28.34
C GLY A 207 -11.85 18.27 29.35
N LYS A 208 -11.22 17.11 29.57
CA LYS A 208 -11.68 16.15 30.59
C LYS A 208 -11.12 16.42 31.99
N LYS A 209 -9.98 17.12 32.10
CA LYS A 209 -9.37 17.42 33.41
C LYS A 209 -10.24 18.36 34.26
N GLU A 210 -11.13 19.12 33.62
CA GLU A 210 -12.04 20.07 34.26
C GLU A 210 -13.38 19.44 34.70
N SER A 211 -13.74 18.25 34.21
CA SER A 211 -15.04 17.60 34.52
C SER A 211 -14.96 16.47 35.55
N GLU A 212 -13.77 16.03 35.95
CA GLU A 212 -13.55 14.88 36.85
C GLU A 212 -13.08 15.31 38.26
N GLY A 213 -13.31 16.58 38.63
CA GLY A 213 -12.87 17.19 39.90
C GLY A 213 -13.99 17.74 40.79
N GLY A 214 -15.24 17.36 40.55
CA GLY A 214 -16.40 17.95 41.25
C GLY A 214 -17.48 16.94 41.58
N GLU A 215 -17.19 15.96 42.43
CA GLU A 215 -18.22 15.30 43.24
C GLU A 215 -17.58 14.74 44.51
N VAL A 216 -17.62 15.52 45.60
CA VAL A 216 -17.51 15.01 46.97
C VAL A 216 -18.83 15.35 47.67
N ASP A 217 -19.76 14.43 47.50
CA ASP A 217 -20.65 13.88 48.52
C ASP A 217 -21.31 14.89 49.47
N GLY A 218 -22.45 15.41 49.03
CA GLY A 218 -23.48 15.97 49.89
C GLY A 218 -24.68 15.02 49.95
N THR A 219 -24.55 13.86 50.59
CA THR A 219 -25.73 13.07 50.96
C THR A 219 -26.27 13.53 52.30
N GLU A 220 -27.36 14.27 52.19
CA GLU A 220 -28.41 14.50 53.16
C GLU A 220 -28.89 13.20 53.86
N THR A 221 -29.28 13.31 55.14
CA THR A 221 -30.35 12.55 55.85
C THR A 221 -29.93 11.68 57.04
N GLN A 222 -30.23 12.18 58.26
CA GLN A 222 -30.92 11.55 59.41
C GLN A 222 -30.61 12.38 60.67
N ALA A 223 -31.50 12.70 61.60
CA ALA A 223 -32.93 12.48 61.83
C ALA A 223 -33.42 13.54 62.83
#